data_AF-A0A9P3G7I3-F1
#
_entry.id   AF-A0A9P3G7I3-F1
#
_cell.length_a   1.000
_cell.length_b   1.000
_cell.length_c   1.000
_cell.angle_alpha   90.00
_cell.angle_beta   90.00
_cell.angle_gamma   90.00
#
_symmetry.space_group_name_H-M   'P 1'
#
loop_
_entity.id
_entity.type
_entity.pdbx_description
1 polymer ?
#
loop_
_entity_poly.entity_id
_entity_poly.type
_entity_poly.pdbx_seq_one_letter_code
_entity_poly.pdbx_strand_id
1 'polypeptide(L)'
;MSSKPKAEAKVAVLKGQEAEDAVLAYIKRMNRPFGAVDVSANLKGAVPKAATQKIMVALAEKGELVQKTYGKTTFFVANQANLEDMPAEKLKKLEEEHKTIEEANKALAAELRTANAELAKLKATPTDAELDSQLRETAMKIKKCNAHLEPLRSGSALVSAEDLAQLDKEWTQWRAEWVRRKKIFHTFWALATDALPPQDAAALAEDLGIEYDSGEHAALEKGALCAPGSVLGKRSR
;
A
#
# COMPACT_ATOMS: atom_id res chain seq x y z
N MET A 1 26.55 11.45 2.01
CA MET A 1 26.33 11.50 0.56
C MET A 1 25.31 12.60 0.26
N SER A 2 25.78 13.84 0.05
CA SER A 2 24.90 14.96 -0.32
C SER A 2 24.31 14.73 -1.70
N SER A 3 23.00 14.61 -1.80
CA SER A 3 22.28 14.61 -3.07
C SER A 3 22.36 15.99 -3.70
N LYS A 4 23.18 16.14 -4.74
CA LYS A 4 23.14 17.31 -5.64
C LYS A 4 21.74 17.41 -6.27
N PRO A 5 21.15 18.61 -6.40
CA PRO A 5 19.92 18.80 -7.15
C PRO A 5 20.17 18.48 -8.63
N LYS A 6 19.26 17.72 -9.26
CA LYS A 6 19.25 17.47 -10.70
C LYS A 6 19.25 18.80 -11.45
N ALA A 7 20.25 19.00 -12.31
CA ALA A 7 20.28 20.12 -13.25
C ALA A 7 19.12 19.99 -14.24
N GLU A 8 18.23 20.98 -14.26
CA GLU A 8 17.20 21.11 -15.28
C GLU A 8 17.87 21.22 -16.66
N ALA A 9 17.33 20.50 -17.64
CA ALA A 9 17.82 20.53 -19.02
C ALA A 9 17.87 21.97 -19.53
N LYS A 10 19.07 22.48 -19.84
CA LYS A 10 19.27 23.84 -20.38
C LYS A 10 18.49 23.97 -21.69
N VAL A 11 17.42 24.77 -21.65
CA VAL A 11 16.66 25.16 -22.85
C VAL A 11 17.61 25.91 -23.80
N ALA A 12 17.54 25.60 -25.09
CA ALA A 12 18.36 26.24 -26.11
C ALA A 12 18.11 27.76 -26.11
N VAL A 13 19.18 28.55 -26.16
CA VAL A 13 19.10 30.01 -26.17
C VAL A 13 18.70 30.48 -27.57
N LEU A 14 17.51 31.06 -27.68
CA LEU A 14 16.99 31.67 -28.90
C LEU A 14 17.72 32.98 -29.19
N LYS A 15 17.90 33.30 -30.48
CA LYS A 15 18.63 34.50 -30.92
C LYS A 15 17.88 35.22 -32.03
N GLY A 16 18.15 36.52 -32.17
CA GLY A 16 17.62 37.34 -33.26
C GLY A 16 16.09 37.32 -33.31
N GLN A 17 15.54 37.16 -34.52
CA GLN A 17 14.10 37.20 -34.77
C GLN A 17 13.33 36.12 -34.00
N GLU A 18 13.89 34.91 -33.88
CA GLU A 18 13.24 33.81 -33.15
C GLU A 18 13.01 34.14 -31.67
N ALA A 19 13.93 34.89 -31.06
CA ALA A 19 13.78 35.35 -29.68
C ALA A 19 12.71 36.45 -29.56
N GLU A 20 12.63 37.34 -30.55
CA GLU A 20 11.62 38.39 -30.61
C GLU A 20 10.21 37.81 -30.79
N ASP A 21 10.05 36.90 -31.74
CA ASP A 21 8.78 36.21 -32.03
C ASP A 21 8.31 35.38 -30.82
N ALA A 22 9.23 34.69 -30.14
CA ALA A 22 8.91 33.91 -28.94
C ALA A 22 8.41 34.80 -27.79
N VAL A 23 9.05 35.96 -27.57
CA VAL A 23 8.63 36.94 -26.55
C VAL A 23 7.28 37.54 -26.90
N LEU A 24 7.09 37.95 -28.16
CA LEU A 24 5.83 38.54 -28.63
C LEU A 24 4.67 37.54 -28.54
N ALA A 25 4.88 36.31 -29.00
CA ALA A 25 3.90 35.24 -28.93
C ALA A 25 3.52 34.92 -27.48
N TYR A 26 4.49 34.88 -26.57
CA TYR A 26 4.23 34.66 -25.16
C TYR A 26 3.34 35.75 -24.55
N ILE A 27 3.70 37.02 -24.77
CA ILE A 27 2.97 38.17 -24.21
C ILE A 27 1.56 38.26 -24.80
N LYS A 28 1.40 38.08 -26.12
CA LYS A 28 0.07 38.04 -26.77
C LYS A 28 -0.79 36.90 -26.26
N ARG A 29 -0.23 35.69 -26.10
CA ARG A 29 -0.96 34.53 -25.59
C ARG A 29 -1.45 34.72 -24.15
N MET A 30 -0.60 35.28 -23.28
CA MET A 30 -0.94 35.48 -21.88
C MET A 30 -1.82 36.71 -21.65
N ASN A 31 -1.72 37.72 -22.52
CA ASN A 31 -2.44 38.99 -22.50
C ASN A 31 -2.52 39.65 -21.10
N ARG A 32 -1.42 39.55 -20.33
CA ARG A 32 -1.26 40.11 -18.97
C ARG A 32 -0.05 41.03 -18.92
N PRO A 33 -0.02 42.05 -18.05
CA PRO A 33 1.16 42.89 -17.86
C PRO A 33 2.32 42.09 -17.24
N PHE A 34 3.51 42.15 -17.84
CA PHE A 34 4.71 41.50 -17.32
C PHE A 34 5.92 42.43 -17.31
N GLY A 35 6.84 42.21 -16.36
CA GLY A 35 8.21 42.73 -16.45
C GLY A 35 9.11 41.82 -17.28
N ALA A 36 10.22 42.34 -17.80
CA ALA A 36 11.15 41.56 -18.61
C ALA A 36 11.83 40.40 -17.85
N VAL A 37 11.96 40.53 -16.53
CA VAL A 37 12.47 39.45 -15.67
C VAL A 37 11.51 38.27 -15.68
N ASP A 38 10.22 38.55 -15.53
CA ASP A 38 9.17 37.53 -15.45
C ASP A 38 9.02 36.81 -16.79
N VAL A 39 9.05 37.54 -17.90
CA VAL A 39 9.00 36.94 -19.24
C VAL A 39 10.20 36.02 -19.49
N SER A 40 11.42 36.47 -19.15
CA SER A 40 12.63 35.64 -19.30
C SER A 40 12.56 34.35 -18.46
N ALA A 41 12.04 34.45 -17.23
CA ALA A 41 11.83 33.32 -16.35
C ALA A 41 10.73 32.36 -16.88
N ASN A 42 9.62 32.90 -17.38
CA ASN A 42 8.50 32.11 -17.94
C ASN A 42 8.89 31.39 -19.24
N LEU A 43 9.80 31.97 -20.01
CA LEU A 43 10.44 31.32 -21.16
C LEU A 43 11.57 30.35 -20.74
N LYS A 44 11.71 30.04 -19.45
CA LYS A 44 12.71 29.12 -18.88
C LYS A 44 14.15 29.45 -19.29
N GLY A 45 14.45 30.74 -19.44
CA GLY A 45 15.77 31.20 -19.85
C GLY A 45 16.10 31.01 -21.33
N ALA A 46 15.13 30.60 -22.17
CA ALA A 46 15.31 30.52 -23.63
C ALA A 46 15.73 31.88 -24.23
N VAL A 47 15.26 32.98 -23.64
CA VAL A 47 15.74 34.34 -23.94
C VAL A 47 16.35 34.93 -22.67
N PRO A 48 17.63 35.33 -22.67
CA PRO A 48 18.28 35.92 -21.49
C PRO A 48 17.58 37.21 -21.04
N LYS A 49 17.62 37.51 -19.74
CA LYS A 49 16.96 38.70 -19.15
C LYS A 49 17.29 40.01 -19.87
N ALA A 50 18.57 40.25 -20.14
CA ALA A 50 19.02 41.47 -20.82
C ALA A 50 18.51 41.56 -22.27
N ALA A 51 18.47 40.43 -22.97
CA ALA A 51 17.92 40.36 -24.32
C ALA A 51 16.40 40.56 -24.32
N THR A 52 15.70 39.95 -23.36
CA THR A 52 14.25 40.07 -23.17
C THR A 52 13.85 41.53 -22.96
N GLN A 53 14.57 42.27 -22.09
CA GLN A 53 14.32 43.69 -21.88
C GLN A 53 14.46 44.51 -23.17
N LYS A 54 15.54 44.28 -23.94
CA LYS A 54 15.78 44.99 -25.21
C LYS A 54 14.69 44.69 -26.23
N ILE A 55 14.32 43.42 -26.36
CA ILE A 55 13.28 42.95 -27.27
C ILE A 55 11.93 43.58 -26.91
N MET A 56 11.53 43.60 -25.64
CA MET A 56 10.26 44.16 -25.21
C MET A 56 10.18 45.67 -25.42
N VAL A 57 11.29 46.40 -25.23
CA VAL A 57 11.38 47.83 -25.58
C VAL A 57 11.24 48.05 -27.09
N ALA A 58 11.96 47.27 -27.91
CA ALA A 58 11.87 47.36 -29.37
C ALA A 58 10.44 47.03 -29.87
N LEU A 59 9.79 46.03 -29.29
CA LEU A 59 8.40 45.70 -29.59
C LEU A 59 7.42 46.79 -29.15
N ALA A 60 7.72 47.51 -28.07
CA ALA A 60 6.93 48.67 -27.66
C ALA A 60 7.10 49.85 -28.61
N GLU A 61 8.32 50.10 -29.11
CA GLU A 61 8.61 51.11 -30.13
C GLU A 61 7.92 50.79 -31.47
N LYS A 62 7.83 49.50 -31.83
CA LYS A 62 7.09 49.02 -33.01
C LYS A 62 5.56 49.11 -32.84
N GLY A 63 5.05 49.45 -31.65
CA GLY A 63 3.61 49.55 -31.36
C GLY A 63 2.90 48.22 -31.15
N GLU A 64 3.64 47.10 -31.09
CA GLU A 64 3.11 45.76 -30.80
C GLU A 64 2.82 45.58 -29.31
N LEU A 65 3.62 46.22 -28.46
CA LEU A 65 3.43 46.27 -27.01
C LEU A 65 3.20 47.70 -26.52
N VAL A 66 2.54 47.82 -25.38
CA VAL A 66 2.45 49.07 -24.62
C VAL A 66 3.33 48.92 -23.38
N GLN A 67 4.23 49.89 -23.17
CA GLN A 67 5.08 49.93 -21.98
C GLN A 67 4.62 51.01 -21.00
N LYS A 68 4.72 50.71 -19.71
CA LYS A 68 4.46 51.68 -18.63
C LYS A 68 5.45 51.49 -17.49
N THR A 69 6.05 52.59 -17.06
CA THR A 69 7.06 52.59 -16.00
C THR A 69 6.43 52.98 -14.66
N TYR A 70 6.70 52.18 -13.63
CA TYR A 70 6.29 52.41 -12.25
C TYR A 70 7.54 52.40 -11.37
N GLY A 71 8.01 53.58 -10.97
CA GLY A 71 9.25 53.73 -10.23
C GLY A 71 10.44 53.20 -11.04
N LYS A 72 11.11 52.16 -10.54
CA LYS A 72 12.28 51.54 -11.19
C LYS A 72 11.92 50.39 -12.14
N THR A 73 10.65 49.98 -12.21
CA THR A 73 10.22 48.80 -12.96
C THR A 73 9.35 49.20 -14.14
N THR A 74 9.60 48.63 -15.31
CA THR A 74 8.78 48.80 -16.51
C THR A 74 7.99 47.53 -16.79
N PHE A 75 6.68 47.71 -16.97
CA PHE A 75 5.76 46.66 -17.36
C PHE A 75 5.36 46.82 -18.81
N PHE A 76 5.17 45.69 -19.48
CA PHE A 76 4.75 45.61 -20.87
C PHE A 76 3.52 44.74 -20.99
N VAL A 77 2.61 45.12 -21.88
CA VAL A 77 1.41 44.35 -22.22
C VAL A 77 1.21 44.41 -23.74
N ALA A 78 0.54 43.42 -24.32
CA ALA A 78 0.17 43.48 -25.73
C ALA A 78 -0.70 44.73 -25.98
N ASN A 79 -0.49 45.39 -27.11
CA ASN A 79 -1.26 46.58 -27.45
C ASN A 79 -2.72 46.22 -27.74
N GLN A 80 -3.62 46.57 -26.81
CA GLN A 80 -5.06 46.27 -26.92
C GLN A 80 -5.75 47.14 -27.98
N ALA A 81 -5.17 48.28 -28.38
CA ALA A 81 -5.76 49.13 -29.42
C ALA A 81 -5.74 48.47 -30.82
N ASN A 82 -4.93 47.43 -31.00
CA ASN A 82 -4.87 46.65 -32.23
C ASN A 82 -5.90 45.49 -32.25
N LEU A 83 -6.65 45.28 -31.17
CA LEU A 83 -7.69 44.26 -31.11
C LEU A 83 -9.01 44.82 -31.64
N GLU A 84 -9.82 43.97 -32.28
CA GLU A 84 -11.15 44.36 -32.75
C GLU A 84 -12.05 44.68 -31.56
N ASP A 85 -12.77 45.79 -31.63
CA ASP A 85 -13.83 46.09 -30.68
C ASP A 85 -14.91 45.01 -30.74
N MET A 86 -15.38 44.57 -29.56
CA MET A 86 -16.36 43.50 -29.45
C MET A 86 -17.75 44.08 -29.19
N PRO A 87 -18.60 44.28 -30.22
CA PRO A 87 -19.96 44.79 -30.04
C PRO A 87 -20.81 43.78 -29.27
N ALA A 88 -21.84 44.30 -28.57
CA ALA A 88 -22.73 43.50 -27.72
C ALA A 88 -23.38 42.31 -28.46
N GLU A 89 -23.67 42.45 -29.75
CA GLU A 89 -24.23 41.38 -30.57
C GLU A 89 -23.25 40.21 -30.81
N LYS A 90 -21.95 40.50 -30.98
CA LYS A 90 -20.93 39.43 -31.07
C LYS A 90 -20.72 38.75 -29.73
N LEU A 91 -20.75 39.50 -28.62
CA LEU A 91 -20.66 38.94 -27.27
C LEU A 91 -21.81 37.96 -26.98
N LYS A 92 -23.05 38.34 -27.28
CA LYS A 92 -24.21 37.45 -27.09
C LYS A 92 -24.08 36.16 -27.88
N LYS A 93 -23.65 36.23 -29.15
CA LYS A 93 -23.42 35.03 -29.98
C LYS A 93 -22.36 34.12 -29.38
N LEU A 94 -21.24 34.68 -28.90
CA LEU A 94 -20.19 33.90 -28.24
C LEU A 94 -20.66 33.28 -26.91
N GLU A 95 -21.50 33.97 -26.15
CA GLU A 95 -22.09 33.43 -24.92
C GLU A 95 -23.05 32.25 -25.22
N GLU A 96 -23.87 32.36 -26.27
CA GLU A 96 -24.75 31.29 -26.72
C GLU A 96 -23.95 30.08 -27.23
N GLU A 97 -22.91 30.31 -28.04
CA GLU A 97 -22.00 29.25 -28.50
C GLU A 97 -21.28 28.59 -27.33
N HIS A 98 -20.74 29.37 -26.40
CA HIS A 98 -20.07 28.86 -25.21
C HIS A 98 -21.01 27.98 -24.37
N LYS A 99 -22.23 28.44 -24.12
CA LYS A 99 -23.24 27.68 -23.39
C LYS A 99 -23.57 26.36 -24.09
N THR A 100 -23.76 26.39 -25.41
CA THR A 100 -24.05 25.19 -26.22
C THR A 100 -22.92 24.17 -26.14
N ILE A 101 -21.67 24.63 -26.28
CA ILE A 101 -20.48 23.77 -26.19
C ILE A 101 -20.31 23.23 -24.76
N GLU A 102 -20.57 24.04 -23.73
CA GLU A 102 -20.49 23.61 -22.33
C GLU A 102 -21.53 22.52 -22.01
N GLU A 103 -22.76 22.65 -22.50
CA GLU A 103 -23.81 21.64 -22.35
C GLU A 103 -23.45 20.35 -23.09
N ALA A 104 -22.95 20.44 -24.32
CA ALA A 104 -22.47 19.27 -25.07
C ALA A 104 -21.31 18.56 -24.37
N ASN A 105 -20.35 19.31 -23.82
CA ASN A 105 -19.23 18.75 -23.05
C ASN A 105 -19.71 18.04 -21.77
N LYS A 106 -20.71 18.58 -21.08
CA LYS A 106 -21.31 17.92 -19.90
C LYS A 106 -21.97 16.60 -20.28
N ALA A 107 -22.70 16.56 -21.40
CA ALA A 107 -23.32 15.34 -21.90
C ALA A 107 -22.26 14.27 -22.26
N LEU A 108 -21.25 14.64 -23.05
CA LEU A 108 -20.16 13.73 -23.43
C LEU A 108 -19.36 13.23 -22.23
N ALA A 109 -19.13 14.07 -21.22
CA ALA A 109 -18.46 13.66 -19.98
C ALA A 109 -19.28 12.63 -19.19
N ALA A 110 -20.61 12.75 -19.19
CA ALA A 110 -21.51 11.78 -18.57
C ALA A 110 -21.49 10.44 -19.32
N GLU A 111 -21.56 10.46 -20.65
CA GLU A 111 -21.45 9.26 -21.50
C GLU A 111 -20.10 8.56 -21.35
N LEU A 112 -19.02 9.33 -21.27
CA LEU A 112 -17.68 8.77 -21.05
C LEU A 112 -17.58 8.10 -19.68
N ARG A 113 -18.24 8.65 -18.65
CA ARG A 113 -18.30 8.03 -17.32
C ARG A 113 -19.07 6.72 -17.33
N THR A 114 -20.22 6.65 -18.02
CA THR A 114 -21.00 5.41 -18.12
C THR A 114 -20.25 4.34 -18.91
N ALA A 115 -19.72 4.69 -20.09
CA ALA A 115 -18.95 3.78 -20.92
C ALA A 115 -17.71 3.22 -20.20
N ASN A 116 -16.99 4.06 -19.43
CA ASN A 116 -15.85 3.59 -18.64
C ASN A 116 -16.27 2.64 -17.51
N ALA A 117 -17.42 2.88 -16.87
CA ALA A 117 -17.94 1.99 -15.84
C ALA A 117 -18.30 0.61 -16.42
N GLU A 118 -18.94 0.57 -17.59
CA GLU A 118 -19.26 -0.66 -18.31
C GLU A 118 -17.99 -1.40 -18.76
N LEU A 119 -17.02 -0.68 -19.32
CA LEU A 119 -15.74 -1.24 -19.71
C LEU A 119 -14.96 -1.79 -18.52
N ALA A 120 -14.98 -1.11 -17.37
CA ALA A 120 -14.37 -1.61 -16.15
C ALA A 120 -15.05 -2.91 -15.67
N LYS A 121 -16.38 -2.98 -15.74
CA LYS A 121 -17.14 -4.20 -15.42
C LYS A 121 -16.77 -5.36 -16.34
N LEU A 122 -16.69 -5.12 -17.66
CA LEU A 122 -16.31 -6.13 -18.65
C LEU A 122 -14.86 -6.60 -18.50
N LYS A 123 -13.94 -5.70 -18.14
CA LYS A 123 -12.53 -6.08 -17.87
C LYS A 123 -12.36 -6.83 -16.56
N ALA A 124 -13.25 -6.64 -15.59
CA ALA A 124 -13.23 -7.36 -14.33
C ALA A 124 -13.84 -8.78 -14.45
N THR A 125 -14.65 -9.03 -15.48
CA THR A 125 -15.14 -10.37 -15.77
C THR A 125 -14.07 -11.17 -16.51
N PRO A 126 -13.71 -12.38 -16.02
CA PRO A 126 -12.78 -13.25 -16.72
C PRO A 126 -13.34 -13.65 -18.08
N THR A 127 -12.44 -13.91 -19.02
CA THR A 127 -12.79 -14.42 -20.35
C THR A 127 -13.29 -15.87 -20.26
N ASP A 128 -14.03 -16.32 -21.28
CA ASP A 128 -14.53 -17.70 -21.34
C ASP A 128 -13.40 -18.74 -21.24
N ALA A 129 -12.25 -18.46 -21.84
CA ALA A 129 -11.06 -19.32 -21.76
C ALA A 129 -10.48 -19.38 -20.34
N GLU A 130 -10.45 -18.26 -19.62
CA GLU A 130 -10.01 -18.19 -18.22
C GLU A 130 -11.00 -18.91 -17.30
N LEU A 131 -12.32 -18.73 -17.53
CA LEU A 131 -13.37 -19.45 -16.81
C LEU A 131 -13.23 -20.96 -17.00
N ASP A 132 -13.01 -21.43 -18.22
CA ASP A 132 -12.77 -22.85 -18.51
C ASP A 132 -11.55 -23.39 -17.76
N SER A 133 -10.45 -22.63 -17.72
CA SER A 133 -9.26 -23.00 -16.96
C SER A 133 -9.55 -23.08 -15.46
N GLN A 134 -10.22 -22.06 -14.90
CA GLN A 134 -10.61 -22.01 -13.49
C GLN A 134 -11.56 -23.14 -13.11
N LEU A 135 -12.52 -23.48 -13.98
CA LEU A 135 -13.43 -24.61 -13.79
C LEU A 135 -12.67 -25.94 -13.75
N ARG A 136 -11.75 -26.16 -14.69
CA ARG A 136 -10.90 -27.37 -14.72
C ARG A 136 -10.07 -27.49 -13.45
N GLU A 137 -9.41 -26.41 -13.03
CA GLU A 137 -8.59 -26.39 -11.82
C GLU A 137 -9.42 -26.66 -10.56
N THR A 138 -10.56 -25.99 -10.44
CA THR A 138 -11.49 -26.17 -9.31
C THR A 138 -12.05 -27.59 -9.27
N ALA A 139 -12.42 -28.15 -10.42
CA ALA A 139 -12.87 -29.54 -10.51
C ALA A 139 -11.76 -30.54 -10.09
N MET A 140 -10.50 -30.29 -10.46
CA MET A 140 -9.37 -31.11 -10.00
C MET A 140 -9.17 -31.00 -8.48
N LYS A 141 -9.26 -29.79 -7.92
CA LYS A 141 -9.18 -29.56 -6.46
C LYS A 141 -10.29 -30.31 -5.72
N ILE A 142 -11.53 -30.23 -6.21
CA ILE A 142 -12.67 -30.96 -5.64
C ILE A 142 -12.41 -32.47 -5.68
N LYS A 143 -11.97 -33.02 -6.82
CA LYS A 143 -11.63 -34.45 -6.94
C LYS A 143 -10.57 -34.87 -5.92
N LYS A 144 -9.51 -34.08 -5.77
CA LYS A 144 -8.43 -34.36 -4.81
C LYS A 144 -8.93 -34.34 -3.36
N CYS A 145 -9.71 -33.33 -2.98
CA CYS A 145 -10.30 -33.24 -1.65
C CYS A 145 -11.25 -34.40 -1.36
N ASN A 146 -12.09 -34.77 -2.32
CA ASN A 146 -13.00 -35.90 -2.17
C ASN A 146 -12.25 -37.23 -2.03
N ALA A 147 -11.20 -37.46 -2.83
CA ALA A 147 -10.37 -38.65 -2.70
C ALA A 147 -9.68 -38.76 -1.33
N HIS A 148 -9.31 -37.63 -0.73
CA HIS A 148 -8.76 -37.61 0.62
C HIS A 148 -9.84 -37.85 1.70
N LEU A 149 -11.04 -37.32 1.49
CA LEU A 149 -12.15 -37.47 2.45
C LEU A 149 -12.80 -38.86 2.43
N GLU A 150 -12.83 -39.53 1.28
CA GLU A 150 -13.39 -40.88 1.12
C GLU A 150 -12.93 -41.87 2.21
N PRO A 151 -11.61 -42.14 2.41
CA PRO A 151 -11.16 -43.08 3.43
C PRO A 151 -11.47 -42.63 4.86
N LEU A 152 -11.55 -41.33 5.10
CA LEU A 152 -11.91 -40.77 6.41
C LEU A 152 -13.41 -40.94 6.69
N ARG A 153 -14.26 -40.85 5.65
CA ARG A 153 -15.71 -41.02 5.73
C ARG A 153 -16.13 -42.49 5.73
N SER A 154 -15.37 -43.36 5.09
CA SER A 154 -15.61 -44.81 5.09
C SER A 154 -15.28 -45.46 6.44
N GLY A 155 -14.96 -44.67 7.47
CA GLY A 155 -14.70 -45.15 8.82
C GLY A 155 -13.38 -45.91 8.94
N SER A 156 -12.41 -45.66 8.05
CA SER A 156 -11.07 -46.25 8.18
C SER A 156 -10.41 -45.69 9.43
N ALA A 157 -10.48 -46.46 10.52
CA ALA A 157 -9.83 -46.13 11.78
C ALA A 157 -8.31 -46.14 11.55
N LEU A 158 -7.70 -44.94 11.50
CA LEU A 158 -6.24 -44.81 11.34
C LEU A 158 -5.46 -45.39 12.53
N VAL A 159 -6.14 -45.59 13.67
CA VAL A 159 -5.61 -46.22 14.89
C VAL A 159 -6.63 -47.26 15.31
N SER A 160 -6.19 -48.49 15.58
CA SER A 160 -7.11 -49.55 15.99
C SER A 160 -7.67 -49.29 17.40
N ALA A 161 -8.83 -49.85 17.70
CA ALA A 161 -9.40 -49.76 19.05
C ALA A 161 -8.50 -50.43 20.10
N GLU A 162 -7.72 -51.44 19.68
CA GLU A 162 -6.74 -52.13 20.53
C GLU A 162 -5.55 -51.23 20.86
N ASP A 163 -5.00 -50.52 19.86
CA ASP A 163 -3.90 -49.57 20.08
C ASP A 163 -4.30 -48.43 21.03
N LEU A 164 -5.53 -47.90 20.88
CA LEU A 164 -6.06 -46.88 21.77
C LEU A 164 -6.23 -47.40 23.21
N ALA A 165 -6.75 -48.61 23.38
CA ALA A 165 -6.93 -49.23 24.69
C ALA A 165 -5.57 -49.50 25.38
N GLN A 166 -4.57 -49.91 24.60
CA GLN A 166 -3.21 -50.13 25.09
C GLN A 166 -2.55 -48.80 25.52
N LEU A 167 -2.69 -47.74 24.72
CA LEU A 167 -2.19 -46.40 25.07
C LEU A 167 -2.84 -45.87 26.36
N ASP A 168 -4.15 -46.04 26.52
CA ASP A 168 -4.86 -45.61 27.74
C ASP A 168 -4.39 -46.40 28.99
N LYS A 169 -4.14 -47.71 28.82
CA LYS A 169 -3.62 -48.57 29.89
C LYS A 169 -2.21 -48.16 30.29
N GLU A 170 -1.33 -47.96 29.32
CA GLU A 170 0.05 -47.53 29.55
C GLU A 170 0.09 -46.14 30.20
N TRP A 171 -0.70 -45.20 29.72
CA TRP A 171 -0.82 -43.86 30.31
C TRP A 171 -1.25 -43.93 31.77
N THR A 172 -2.31 -44.72 32.06
CA THR A 172 -2.82 -44.88 33.42
C THR A 172 -1.78 -45.51 34.36
N GLN A 173 -1.09 -46.55 33.90
CA GLN A 173 -0.05 -47.23 34.66
C GLN A 173 1.14 -46.30 34.95
N TRP A 174 1.73 -45.72 33.92
CA TRP A 174 2.97 -44.94 34.05
C TRP A 174 2.74 -43.62 34.78
N ARG A 175 1.56 -43.00 34.62
CA ARG A 175 1.18 -41.83 35.41
C ARG A 175 1.07 -42.16 36.90
N ALA A 176 0.41 -43.28 37.25
CA ALA A 176 0.29 -43.70 38.64
C ALA A 176 1.65 -44.01 39.27
N GLU A 177 2.55 -44.65 38.51
CA GLU A 177 3.94 -44.87 38.92
C GLU A 177 4.70 -43.57 39.16
N TRP A 178 4.64 -42.62 38.22
CA TRP A 178 5.32 -41.32 38.33
C TRP A 178 4.87 -40.55 39.57
N VAL A 179 3.56 -40.37 39.76
CA VAL A 179 3.01 -39.66 40.93
C VAL A 179 3.42 -40.34 42.25
N ARG A 180 3.37 -41.68 42.30
CA ARG A 180 3.75 -42.44 43.49
C ARG A 180 5.23 -42.28 43.81
N ARG A 181 6.10 -42.45 42.81
CA ARG A 181 7.57 -42.33 42.98
C ARG A 181 7.98 -40.93 43.38
N LYS A 182 7.40 -39.90 42.74
CA LYS A 182 7.61 -38.49 43.11
C LYS A 182 7.23 -38.23 44.57
N LYS A 183 6.06 -38.73 45.01
CA LYS A 183 5.63 -38.60 46.41
C LYS A 183 6.59 -39.31 47.39
N ILE A 184 7.02 -40.53 47.08
CA ILE A 184 7.97 -41.29 47.91
C ILE A 184 9.27 -40.50 48.04
N PHE A 185 9.82 -40.04 46.91
CA PHE A 185 11.05 -39.27 46.88
C PHE A 185 10.94 -38.00 47.74
N HIS A 186 9.91 -37.16 47.53
CA HIS A 186 9.75 -35.94 48.33
C HIS A 186 9.55 -36.22 49.82
N THR A 187 8.85 -37.31 50.17
CA THR A 187 8.66 -37.70 51.58
C THR A 187 9.98 -38.09 52.23
N PHE A 188 10.78 -38.90 51.54
CA PHE A 188 12.08 -39.35 52.02
C PHE A 188 13.09 -38.20 52.08
N TRP A 189 13.11 -37.36 51.04
CA TRP A 189 13.98 -36.20 50.97
C TRP A 189 13.69 -35.22 52.12
N ALA A 190 12.41 -34.90 52.35
CA ALA A 190 12.01 -34.06 53.48
C ALA A 190 12.47 -34.63 54.83
N LEU A 191 12.34 -35.95 55.04
CA LEU A 191 12.82 -36.60 56.27
C LEU A 191 14.34 -36.52 56.41
N ALA A 192 15.08 -36.73 55.32
CA ALA A 192 16.54 -36.69 55.32
C ALA A 192 17.09 -35.27 55.56
N THR A 193 16.37 -34.24 55.11
CA THR A 193 16.79 -32.84 55.21
C THR A 193 16.10 -32.06 56.33
N ASP A 194 15.24 -32.69 57.14
CA ASP A 194 14.42 -32.01 58.17
C ASP A 194 15.26 -31.23 59.19
N ALA A 195 16.44 -31.76 59.53
CA ALA A 195 17.38 -31.14 60.45
C ALA A 195 18.31 -30.09 59.79
N LEU A 196 18.26 -29.94 58.47
CA LEU A 196 19.16 -29.06 57.72
C LEU A 196 18.49 -27.72 57.38
N PRO A 197 19.24 -26.60 57.43
CA PRO A 197 18.80 -25.34 56.85
C PRO A 197 18.49 -25.50 55.35
N PRO A 198 17.51 -24.76 54.79
CA PRO A 198 17.08 -24.91 53.39
C PRO A 198 18.21 -24.75 52.36
N GLN A 199 19.18 -23.86 52.62
CA GLN A 199 20.34 -23.63 51.76
C GLN A 199 21.30 -24.84 51.72
N ASP A 200 21.47 -25.53 52.85
CA ASP A 200 22.35 -26.68 52.97
C ASP A 200 21.68 -27.93 52.37
N ALA A 201 20.35 -28.03 52.50
CA ALA A 201 19.56 -29.05 51.80
C ALA A 201 19.61 -28.87 50.26
N ALA A 202 19.61 -27.63 49.77
CA ALA A 202 19.74 -27.36 48.34
C ALA A 202 21.14 -27.71 47.82
N ALA A 203 22.20 -27.33 48.54
CA ALA A 203 23.57 -27.71 48.20
C ALA A 203 23.76 -29.23 48.20
N LEU A 204 23.20 -29.94 49.20
CA LEU A 204 23.24 -31.39 49.25
C LEU A 204 22.48 -32.04 48.06
N ALA A 205 21.36 -31.47 47.62
CA ALA A 205 20.65 -31.97 46.45
C ALA A 205 21.51 -31.86 45.17
N GLU A 206 22.23 -30.74 45.02
CA GLU A 206 23.13 -30.49 43.90
C GLU A 206 24.33 -31.44 43.92
N ASP A 207 24.96 -31.62 45.08
CA ASP A 207 26.08 -32.56 45.27
C ASP A 207 25.68 -34.02 44.98
N LEU A 208 24.44 -34.39 45.32
CA LEU A 208 23.88 -35.71 45.03
C LEU A 208 23.33 -35.85 43.60
N GLY A 209 23.37 -34.78 42.79
CA GLY A 209 22.90 -34.78 41.40
C GLY A 209 21.39 -34.97 41.26
N ILE A 210 20.60 -34.48 42.22
CA ILE A 210 19.14 -34.62 42.22
C ILE A 210 18.53 -33.56 41.31
N GLU A 211 17.93 -34.03 40.21
CA GLU A 211 17.16 -33.19 39.29
C GLU A 211 15.66 -33.30 39.59
N TYR A 212 15.02 -32.15 39.83
CA TYR A 212 13.57 -32.08 40.03
C TYR A 212 12.82 -31.93 38.70
N ASP A 213 11.52 -32.24 38.73
CA ASP A 213 10.61 -32.06 37.60
C ASP A 213 10.75 -30.66 36.96
N SER A 214 11.07 -30.65 35.66
CA SER A 214 11.19 -29.42 34.87
C SER A 214 9.84 -28.72 34.64
N GLY A 215 9.88 -27.51 34.08
CA GLY A 215 8.67 -26.75 33.72
C GLY A 215 7.72 -27.50 32.77
N GLU A 216 8.23 -28.37 31.90
CA GLU A 216 7.44 -29.21 31.00
C GLU A 216 6.61 -30.25 31.77
N HIS A 217 7.19 -30.86 32.80
CA HIS A 217 6.51 -31.82 33.67
C HIS A 217 5.37 -31.14 34.44
N ALA A 218 5.62 -29.93 34.98
CA ALA A 218 4.59 -29.15 35.66
C ALA A 218 3.46 -28.69 34.72
N ALA A 219 3.78 -28.39 33.46
CA ALA A 219 2.78 -28.09 32.44
C ALA A 219 1.94 -29.32 32.08
N LEU A 220 2.56 -30.51 31.98
CA LEU A 220 1.86 -31.76 31.72
C LEU A 220 0.89 -32.15 32.85
N GLU A 221 1.29 -31.97 34.12
CA GLU A 221 0.42 -32.22 35.29
C GLU A 221 -0.81 -31.30 35.30
N LYS A 222 -0.65 -30.05 34.86
CA LYS A 222 -1.75 -29.07 34.73
C LYS A 222 -2.55 -29.25 33.45
N GLY A 223 -2.05 -30.06 32.52
CA GLY A 223 -2.61 -30.25 31.20
C GLY A 223 -3.87 -31.11 31.20
N ALA A 224 -4.58 -31.08 30.07
CA ALA A 224 -5.83 -31.81 29.88
C ALA A 224 -5.68 -33.33 30.06
N LEU A 225 -4.49 -33.91 29.83
CA LEU A 225 -4.24 -35.35 30.02
C LEU A 225 -4.25 -35.79 31.50
N CYS A 226 -4.08 -34.84 32.42
CA CYS A 226 -4.01 -35.08 33.86
C CYS A 226 -5.22 -34.53 34.64
N ALA A 227 -6.10 -33.75 34.00
CA ALA A 227 -7.28 -33.15 34.63
C ALA A 227 -8.31 -34.22 35.10
N PRO A 228 -8.95 -34.03 36.28
CA PRO A 228 -9.98 -34.95 36.76
C PRO A 228 -11.19 -34.91 35.79
N GLY A 229 -11.44 -36.03 35.11
CA GLY A 229 -12.46 -36.15 34.06
C GLY A 229 -11.91 -36.45 32.65
N SER A 230 -10.59 -36.33 32.47
CA SER A 230 -9.89 -36.75 31.24
C SER A 230 -9.61 -38.24 31.24
N VAL A 231 -10.69 -39.03 31.20
CA VAL A 231 -10.58 -40.37 30.63
C VAL A 231 -10.77 -40.15 29.14
N LEU A 232 -9.74 -40.42 28.35
CA LEU A 232 -9.76 -40.31 26.87
C LEU A 232 -10.96 -41.06 26.24
N GLY A 233 -11.60 -41.97 26.98
CA GLY A 233 -12.85 -42.66 26.65
C GLY A 233 -14.18 -41.88 26.77
N LYS A 234 -14.20 -40.57 27.07
CA LYS A 234 -15.42 -39.73 26.97
C LYS A 234 -15.34 -38.67 25.86
N ARG A 235 -14.72 -38.99 24.72
CA ARG A 235 -15.10 -38.31 23.48
C ARG A 235 -16.46 -38.86 23.06
N SER A 236 -17.51 -38.10 23.35
CA SER A 236 -18.88 -38.34 22.88
C SER A 236 -18.85 -38.77 21.42
N ARG A 237 -19.57 -39.86 21.12
CA ARG A 237 -20.06 -40.11 19.76
C ARG A 237 -20.89 -38.93 19.28
#